data_AF-A0A7C6FBK3-F1
#
_entry.id   AF-A0A7C6FBK3-F1
#
_cell.length_a   1.000
_cell.length_b   1.000
_cell.length_c   1.000
_cell.angle_alpha   90.00
_cell.angle_beta   90.00
_cell.angle_gamma   90.00
#
_symmetry.space_group_name_H-M   'P 1'
#
loop_
_entity.id
_entity.type
_entity.pdbx_description
1 polymer ?
#
loop_
_entity_poly.entity_id
_entity_poly.type
_entity_poly.pdbx_seq_one_letter_code
_entity_poly.pdbx_strand_id
1 'polypeptide(L)'
;MDKASGKNSAGGKLYPAKEPYRRHMLEVGEGHTLYVEEVGNPQGIPVVVFHGGPGGGCSPAMRRFFDPEKYRAILFDQRGCGRSRPHATVKANTTWHLIRDIEHIRHTLGVDRWIVFGGSWGATLALVYAQAHPDAVAW
;
A
#
# COMPACT_ATOMS: atom_id res chain seq x y z
N MET A 1 -38.09 -11.36 -18.52
CA MET A 1 -37.15 -10.36 -19.07
C MET A 1 -36.79 -9.42 -17.94
N ASP A 2 -35.59 -9.54 -17.40
CA ASP A 2 -34.86 -8.38 -16.91
C ASP A 2 -33.37 -8.72 -16.89
N LYS A 3 -32.59 -7.79 -17.44
CA LYS A 3 -31.24 -7.99 -17.95
C LYS A 3 -30.27 -8.25 -16.80
N ALA A 4 -29.56 -9.37 -16.88
CA ALA A 4 -28.31 -9.56 -16.14
C ALA A 4 -27.34 -8.44 -16.53
N SER A 5 -27.18 -7.45 -15.66
CA SER A 5 -26.07 -6.51 -15.71
C SER A 5 -24.79 -7.33 -15.53
N GLY A 6 -24.09 -7.58 -16.63
CA GLY A 6 -22.84 -8.33 -16.65
C GLY A 6 -21.89 -7.78 -15.60
N LYS A 7 -21.65 -8.56 -14.54
CA LYS A 7 -20.55 -8.31 -13.61
C LYS A 7 -19.27 -8.54 -14.39
N ASN A 8 -18.71 -7.49 -14.96
CA ASN A 8 -17.28 -7.44 -15.29
C ASN A 8 -16.50 -7.49 -13.98
N SER A 9 -16.47 -8.67 -13.35
CA SER A 9 -15.62 -8.87 -12.19
C SER A 9 -14.19 -8.91 -12.71
N ALA A 10 -13.34 -8.02 -12.19
CA ALA A 10 -11.91 -8.03 -12.46
C ALA A 10 -11.23 -9.38 -12.08
N GLY A 11 -11.95 -10.30 -11.44
CA GLY A 11 -11.47 -11.62 -11.03
C GLY A 11 -10.89 -12.46 -12.16
N GLY A 12 -11.32 -12.25 -13.41
CA GLY A 12 -10.76 -12.94 -14.58
C GLY A 12 -9.45 -12.37 -15.13
N LYS A 13 -8.93 -11.26 -14.59
CA LYS A 13 -7.74 -10.55 -15.13
C LYS A 13 -6.65 -10.24 -14.11
N LEU A 14 -6.71 -10.78 -12.90
CA LEU A 14 -5.70 -10.58 -11.85
C LEU A 14 -4.76 -11.78 -11.72
N TYR A 15 -3.49 -11.53 -11.39
CA TYR A 15 -2.51 -12.60 -11.12
C TYR A 15 -3.00 -13.55 -10.02
N PRO A 16 -2.49 -14.79 -9.93
CA PRO A 16 -2.88 -15.72 -8.86
C PRO A 16 -2.68 -15.13 -7.46
N ALA A 17 -3.50 -15.57 -6.50
CA ALA A 17 -3.33 -15.16 -5.11
C ALA A 17 -2.00 -15.70 -4.55
N LYS A 18 -1.22 -14.83 -3.92
CA LYS A 18 0.03 -15.16 -3.23
C LYS A 18 -0.03 -14.54 -1.84
N GLU A 19 0.28 -15.32 -0.81
CA GLU A 19 0.40 -14.79 0.54
C GLU A 19 1.69 -13.98 0.68
N PRO A 20 1.72 -12.98 1.57
CA PRO A 20 2.95 -12.28 1.91
C PRO A 20 4.00 -13.24 2.43
N TYR A 21 5.23 -13.09 1.91
CA TYR A 21 6.38 -13.82 2.42
C TYR A 21 6.96 -13.16 3.67
N ARG A 22 6.65 -11.88 3.91
CA ARG A 22 7.01 -11.15 5.13
C ARG A 22 5.90 -10.19 5.55
N ARG A 23 5.72 -10.03 6.86
CA ARG A 23 4.79 -9.09 7.50
C ARG A 23 5.53 -8.37 8.63
N HIS A 24 5.19 -7.11 8.84
CA HIS A 24 5.80 -6.23 9.82
C HIS A 24 4.72 -5.47 10.60
N MET A 25 5.02 -5.17 11.86
CA MET A 25 4.34 -4.14 12.64
C MET A 25 5.39 -3.09 12.98
N LEU A 26 5.32 -1.93 12.32
CA LEU A 26 6.32 -0.88 12.44
C LEU A 26 5.82 0.24 13.35
N GLU A 27 6.55 0.51 14.44
CA GLU A 27 6.31 1.66 15.30
C GLU A 27 6.74 2.94 14.57
N VAL A 28 5.79 3.84 14.30
CA VAL A 28 6.05 5.08 13.53
C VAL A 28 6.01 6.35 14.40
N GLY A 29 5.92 6.17 15.72
CA GLY A 29 5.81 7.27 16.67
C GLY A 29 4.37 7.69 16.93
N GLU A 30 4.20 8.64 17.86
CA GLU A 30 2.91 9.18 18.30
C GLU A 30 1.86 8.11 18.71
N GLY A 31 2.34 6.95 19.15
CA GLY A 31 1.50 5.82 19.56
C GLY A 31 0.86 5.03 18.42
N HIS A 32 1.40 5.12 17.20
CA HIS A 32 0.94 4.34 16.05
C HIS A 32 1.90 3.21 15.67
N THR A 33 1.31 2.06 15.35
CA THR A 33 1.99 0.92 14.75
C THR A 33 1.34 0.57 13.42
N LEU A 34 2.13 0.54 12.34
CA LEU A 34 1.63 0.23 11.00
C LEU A 34 1.84 -1.23 10.65
N TYR A 35 0.81 -1.87 10.12
CA TYR A 35 0.93 -3.15 9.46
C TYR A 35 1.50 -2.95 8.04
N VAL A 36 2.56 -3.68 7.72
CA VAL A 36 3.18 -3.71 6.38
C VAL A 36 3.37 -5.17 5.95
N GLU A 37 3.16 -5.47 4.69
CA GLU A 37 3.39 -6.79 4.12
C GLU A 37 4.13 -6.73 2.79
N GLU A 38 4.96 -7.73 2.54
CA GLU A 38 5.73 -7.86 1.32
C GLU A 38 5.32 -9.12 0.57
N VAL A 39 4.98 -8.95 -0.72
CA VAL A 39 4.43 -9.99 -1.59
C VAL A 39 5.19 -10.02 -2.92
N GLY A 40 5.24 -11.19 -3.56
CA GLY A 40 5.90 -11.35 -4.86
C GLY A 40 7.35 -11.82 -4.72
N ASN A 41 8.25 -11.25 -5.53
CA ASN A 41 9.66 -11.61 -5.58
C ASN A 41 10.46 -10.68 -4.64
N PRO A 42 11.15 -11.18 -3.61
CA PRO A 42 11.97 -10.35 -2.70
C PRO A 42 13.10 -9.57 -3.38
N GLN A 43 13.55 -10.03 -4.56
CA GLN A 43 14.56 -9.37 -5.39
C GLN A 43 13.94 -8.64 -6.61
N GLY A 44 12.61 -8.53 -6.64
CA GLY A 44 11.88 -7.88 -7.73
C GLY A 44 11.87 -6.35 -7.64
N ILE A 45 11.27 -5.72 -8.65
CA ILE A 45 11.10 -4.26 -8.72
C ILE A 45 10.19 -3.82 -7.57
N PRO A 46 10.64 -2.91 -6.68
CA PRO A 46 9.83 -2.48 -5.55
C PRO A 46 8.68 -1.58 -6.00
N VAL A 47 7.47 -1.90 -5.52
CA VAL A 47 6.27 -1.08 -5.70
C VAL A 47 5.54 -0.93 -4.37
N VAL A 48 5.27 0.31 -3.98
CA VAL A 48 4.46 0.61 -2.79
C VAL A 48 3.02 0.87 -3.18
N VAL A 49 2.09 0.26 -2.44
CA VAL A 49 0.66 0.31 -2.72
C VAL A 49 -0.05 1.21 -1.72
N PHE A 50 -0.63 2.30 -2.21
CA PHE A 50 -1.44 3.23 -1.41
C PHE A 50 -2.92 2.90 -1.59
N HIS A 51 -3.54 2.35 -0.54
CA HIS A 51 -4.98 2.09 -0.56
C HIS A 51 -5.81 3.39 -0.52
N GLY A 52 -7.06 3.29 -0.99
CA GLY A 52 -8.03 4.38 -0.99
C GLY A 52 -8.76 4.58 0.35
N GLY A 53 -9.84 5.37 0.31
CA GLY A 53 -10.62 5.78 1.48
C GLY A 53 -10.64 7.31 1.61
N PRO A 54 -9.88 7.94 2.54
CA PRO A 54 -8.89 7.33 3.44
C PRO A 54 -9.49 6.36 4.46
N GLY A 55 -8.65 5.52 5.07
CA GLY A 55 -9.06 4.56 6.10
C GLY A 55 -9.62 3.22 5.61
N GLY A 56 -9.44 2.87 4.33
CA GLY A 56 -9.96 1.62 3.77
C GLY A 56 -9.14 0.36 4.13
N GLY A 57 -7.82 0.48 4.27
CA GLY A 57 -6.90 -0.65 4.40
C GLY A 57 -6.67 -1.39 3.07
N CYS A 58 -5.60 -2.18 3.00
CA CYS A 58 -5.29 -3.03 1.85
C CYS A 58 -6.14 -4.30 1.85
N SER A 59 -6.74 -4.63 0.69
CA SER A 59 -7.45 -5.90 0.50
C SER A 59 -6.52 -6.96 -0.11
N PRO A 60 -6.78 -8.27 0.09
CA PRO A 60 -6.00 -9.33 -0.54
C PRO A 60 -5.97 -9.26 -2.08
N ALA A 61 -6.98 -8.65 -2.71
CA ALA A 61 -7.02 -8.45 -4.14
C ALA A 61 -5.91 -7.51 -4.65
N MET A 62 -5.48 -6.54 -3.84
CA MET A 62 -4.44 -5.58 -4.23
C MET A 62 -3.07 -6.24 -4.45
N ARG A 63 -2.82 -7.39 -3.81
CA ARG A 63 -1.62 -8.21 -4.01
C ARG A 63 -1.50 -8.74 -5.45
N ARG A 64 -2.63 -8.83 -6.15
CA ARG A 64 -2.77 -9.52 -7.45
C ARG A 64 -2.66 -8.58 -8.65
N PHE A 65 -2.37 -7.29 -8.43
CA PHE A 65 -2.15 -6.31 -9.50
C PHE A 65 -0.78 -6.40 -10.15
N PHE A 66 0.18 -7.05 -9.48
CA PHE A 66 1.57 -7.09 -9.92
C PHE A 66 1.98 -8.52 -10.25
N ASP A 67 2.81 -8.67 -11.29
CA ASP A 67 3.42 -9.95 -11.65
C ASP A 67 4.29 -10.44 -10.46
N PRO A 68 3.93 -11.57 -9.82
CA PRO A 68 4.57 -12.01 -8.58
C PRO A 68 6.01 -12.49 -8.76
N GLU A 69 6.47 -12.67 -10.00
CA GLU A 69 7.86 -13.05 -10.31
C GLU A 69 8.73 -11.83 -10.61
N LYS A 70 8.13 -10.68 -10.97
CA LYS A 70 8.86 -9.45 -11.34
C LYS A 70 8.88 -8.40 -10.25
N TYR A 71 7.82 -8.30 -9.44
CA TYR A 71 7.65 -7.22 -8.49
C TYR A 71 7.80 -7.67 -7.04
N ARG A 72 8.39 -6.79 -6.23
CA ARG A 72 8.32 -6.78 -4.76
C ARG A 72 7.23 -5.80 -4.36
N ALA A 73 6.00 -6.28 -4.19
CA ALA A 73 4.87 -5.44 -3.79
C ALA A 73 4.87 -5.23 -2.27
N ILE A 74 4.86 -3.96 -1.86
CA ILE A 74 4.84 -3.52 -0.46
C ILE A 74 3.48 -2.88 -0.20
N LEU A 75 2.66 -3.55 0.59
CA LEU A 75 1.33 -3.08 0.97
C LEU A 75 1.37 -2.70 2.44
N PHE A 76 0.73 -1.60 2.81
CA PHE A 76 0.59 -1.22 4.22
C PHE A 76 -0.79 -0.65 4.50
N ASP A 77 -1.27 -0.85 5.71
CA ASP A 77 -2.50 -0.22 6.17
C ASP A 77 -2.14 1.14 6.80
N GLN A 78 -2.71 2.25 6.31
CA GLN A 78 -2.46 3.60 6.83
C GLN A 78 -2.92 3.71 8.29
N ARG A 79 -2.44 4.76 9.00
CA ARG A 79 -2.79 5.03 10.41
C ARG A 79 -4.31 4.91 10.63
N GLY A 80 -4.69 4.22 11.71
CA GLY A 80 -6.09 4.11 12.14
C GLY A 80 -6.97 3.14 11.36
N CYS A 81 -6.46 2.36 10.40
CA CYS A 81 -7.29 1.43 9.63
C CYS A 81 -6.68 0.04 9.42
N GLY A 82 -7.50 -0.89 8.96
CA GLY A 82 -7.10 -2.27 8.70
C GLY A 82 -6.44 -2.93 9.92
N ARG A 83 -5.22 -3.41 9.72
CA ARG A 83 -4.41 -4.09 10.74
C ARG A 83 -3.51 -3.14 11.53
N SER A 84 -3.38 -1.88 11.11
CA SER A 84 -2.65 -0.85 11.84
C SER A 84 -3.37 -0.48 13.13
N ARG A 85 -2.60 0.02 14.10
CA ARG A 85 -3.07 0.29 15.47
C ARG A 85 -2.64 1.69 15.93
N PRO A 86 -3.45 2.35 16.79
CA PRO A 86 -4.76 1.89 17.27
C PRO A 86 -5.85 2.07 16.19
N HIS A 87 -6.81 1.16 16.17
CA HIS A 87 -7.87 1.16 15.15
C HIS A 87 -8.80 2.38 15.31
N ALA A 88 -9.25 2.96 14.20
CA ALA A 88 -10.16 4.10 14.09
C ALA A 88 -9.69 5.40 14.77
N THR A 89 -8.41 5.52 15.15
CA THR A 89 -7.90 6.77 15.71
C THR A 89 -7.70 7.83 14.62
N VAL A 90 -8.06 9.06 14.97
CA VAL A 90 -7.78 10.27 14.17
C VAL A 90 -6.66 11.13 14.78
N LYS A 91 -6.16 10.75 15.97
CA LYS A 91 -5.04 11.46 16.61
C LYS A 91 -3.75 11.20 15.82
N ALA A 92 -2.98 12.26 15.55
CA ALA A 92 -1.74 12.17 14.76
C ALA A 92 -1.94 11.40 13.43
N ASN A 93 -3.06 11.64 12.76
CA ASN A 93 -3.45 10.98 11.52
C ASN A 93 -3.79 12.03 10.46
N THR A 94 -2.75 12.61 9.87
CA THR A 94 -2.87 13.62 8.80
C THR A 94 -2.06 13.17 7.59
N THR A 95 -2.29 13.78 6.42
CA THR A 95 -1.51 13.50 5.20
C THR A 95 -0.01 13.51 5.47
N TRP A 96 0.51 14.53 6.17
CA TRP A 96 1.94 14.64 6.46
C TRP A 96 2.47 13.61 7.45
N HIS A 97 1.62 13.08 8.34
CA HIS A 97 1.99 11.90 9.13
C HIS A 97 2.17 10.69 8.22
N LEU A 98 1.22 10.46 7.31
CA LEU A 98 1.31 9.35 6.35
C LEU A 98 2.54 9.47 5.43
N ILE A 99 2.89 10.68 4.97
CA ILE A 99 4.11 10.89 4.16
C ILE A 99 5.37 10.48 4.94
N ARG A 100 5.48 10.88 6.21
CA ARG A 100 6.60 10.48 7.08
C ARG A 100 6.64 8.97 7.31
N ASP A 101 5.48 8.36 7.52
CA ASP A 101 5.39 6.91 7.70
C ASP A 101 5.85 6.15 6.45
N ILE A 102 5.50 6.66 5.26
CA ILE A 102 5.91 6.06 3.99
C ILE A 102 7.44 6.07 3.85
N GLU A 103 8.11 7.19 4.17
CA GLU A 103 9.58 7.23 4.19
C GLU A 103 10.16 6.32 5.27
N HIS A 104 9.54 6.24 6.45
CA HIS A 104 9.97 5.32 7.50
C HIS A 104 9.90 3.85 7.03
N ILE A 105 8.82 3.45 6.34
CA ILE A 105 8.68 2.14 5.71
C ILE A 105 9.80 1.94 4.68
N ARG A 106 10.00 2.90 3.77
CA ARG A 106 10.99 2.82 2.69
C ARG A 106 12.39 2.58 3.23
N HIS A 107 12.81 3.37 4.21
CA HIS A 107 14.11 3.24 4.87
C HIS A 107 14.24 1.93 5.63
N THR A 108 13.21 1.52 6.39
CA THR A 108 13.22 0.27 7.16
C THR A 108 13.36 -0.96 6.26
N LEU A 109 12.76 -0.93 5.07
CA LEU A 109 12.81 -2.03 4.10
C LEU A 109 14.05 -1.98 3.18
N GLY A 110 14.91 -0.97 3.32
CA GLY A 110 16.12 -0.80 2.52
C GLY A 110 15.85 -0.54 1.04
N VAL A 111 14.80 0.23 0.73
CA VAL A 111 14.39 0.54 -0.65
C VAL A 111 14.87 1.94 -1.03
N ASP A 112 15.76 2.05 -2.03
CA ASP A 112 16.25 3.37 -2.46
C ASP A 112 15.16 4.16 -3.20
N ARG A 113 14.57 3.54 -4.23
CA ARG A 113 13.45 4.08 -5.02
C ARG A 113 12.42 3.00 -5.29
N TRP A 114 11.17 3.39 -5.44
CA TRP A 114 10.08 2.47 -5.78
C TRP A 114 9.04 3.07 -6.71
N ILE A 115 8.30 2.21 -7.39
CA ILE A 115 7.08 2.60 -8.10
C ILE A 115 6.02 2.92 -7.05
N VAL A 116 5.29 4.02 -7.25
CA VAL A 116 4.14 4.37 -6.41
C VAL A 116 2.86 4.02 -7.14
N PHE A 117 2.06 3.14 -6.52
CA PHE A 117 0.77 2.73 -7.07
C PHE A 117 -0.35 3.12 -6.12
N GLY A 118 -1.33 3.89 -6.59
CA GLY A 118 -2.47 4.31 -5.78
C GLY A 118 -3.69 4.68 -6.61
N GLY A 119 -4.88 4.37 -6.08
CA GLY A 119 -6.17 4.74 -6.69
C GLY A 119 -7.08 5.44 -5.70
N SER A 120 -7.96 6.33 -6.18
CA SER A 120 -8.82 7.17 -5.33
C SER A 120 -7.98 8.02 -4.35
N TRP A 121 -8.26 8.00 -3.04
CA TRP A 121 -7.39 8.63 -2.04
C TRP A 121 -5.92 8.17 -2.14
N GLY A 122 -5.67 6.92 -2.54
CA GLY A 122 -4.32 6.44 -2.80
C GLY A 122 -3.61 7.20 -3.92
N ALA A 123 -4.35 7.70 -4.92
CA ALA A 123 -3.80 8.56 -5.97
C ALA A 123 -3.50 9.97 -5.43
N THR A 124 -4.35 10.51 -4.56
CA THR A 124 -4.06 11.77 -3.85
C THR A 124 -2.78 11.64 -3.02
N LEU A 125 -2.66 10.57 -2.24
CA LEU A 125 -1.48 10.32 -1.43
C LEU A 125 -0.23 10.09 -2.29
N ALA A 126 -0.38 9.43 -3.44
CA ALA A 126 0.70 9.24 -4.41
C ALA A 126 1.25 10.57 -4.95
N LEU A 127 0.38 11.50 -5.33
CA LEU A 127 0.79 12.82 -5.81
C LEU A 127 1.49 13.62 -4.72
N VAL A 128 0.94 13.66 -3.50
CA VAL A 128 1.55 14.39 -2.38
C VAL A 128 2.92 13.79 -2.03
N TYR A 129 3.03 12.45 -1.99
CA TYR A 129 4.29 11.78 -1.72
C TYR A 129 5.35 12.06 -2.80
N ALA A 130 4.99 11.94 -4.08
CA ALA A 130 5.90 12.21 -5.19
C ALA A 130 6.37 13.67 -5.23
N GLN A 131 5.53 14.63 -4.86
CA GLN A 131 5.92 16.03 -4.75
C GLN A 131 6.86 16.30 -3.57
N ALA A 132 6.65 15.61 -2.45
CA ALA A 132 7.48 15.79 -1.25
C ALA A 132 8.84 15.05 -1.34
N HIS A 133 8.87 13.90 -2.02
CA HIS A 133 10.04 13.02 -2.13
C HIS A 133 10.27 12.57 -3.59
N PRO A 134 10.54 13.50 -4.52
CA PRO A 134 10.67 13.17 -5.95
C PRO A 134 11.79 12.15 -6.23
N ASP A 135 12.87 12.21 -5.46
CA ASP A 135 14.02 11.30 -5.61
C ASP A 135 13.72 9.87 -5.15
N ALA A 136 12.67 9.65 -4.36
CA ALA A 136 12.27 8.33 -3.86
C ALA A 136 11.32 7.59 -4.81
N VAL A 137 10.69 8.29 -5.76
CA VAL A 137 9.77 7.70 -6.73
C VAL A 137 10.53 7.29 -7.99
N ALA A 138 10.36 6.05 -8.43
CA ALA A 138 10.96 5.54 -9.65
C ALA A 138 10.19 6.04 -10.89
N TRP A 139 10.96 6.59 -11.84
CA TRP A 139 10.59 7.01 -13.22
C TRP A 139 9.13 7.42 -13.46
#